data_AF-A0A399YC95-F1
#
_entry.id   AF-A0A399YC95-F1
#
_cell.length_a   1.000
_cell.length_b   1.000
_cell.length_c   1.000
_cell.angle_alpha   90.00
_cell.angle_beta   90.00
_cell.angle_gamma   90.00
#
_symmetry.space_group_name_H-M   'P 1'
#
loop_
_entity.id
_entity.type
_entity.pdbx_description
1 polymer ?
#
loop_
_entity_poly.entity_id
_entity_poly.type
_entity_poly.pdbx_seq_one_letter_code
_entity_poly.pdbx_strand_id
1 'polypeptide(L)'
;MGHYKSNVRDTEFMLFDVLERGKILGSAPFEDLDEETARDALRQIATLAEGPIAASFAEADRNPPVFDPATGSVSTIVAPHGLSMSSWASCCCSTVPRRCRTLA
;
A
#
# COMPACT_ATOMS: atom_id res chain seq x y z
N MET A 1 15.38 -10.84 0.17
CA MET A 1 14.66 -10.57 1.43
C MET A 1 14.85 -9.12 1.77
N GLY A 2 13.78 -8.32 1.64
CA GLY A 2 13.75 -6.92 2.02
C GLY A 2 13.52 -6.74 3.52
N HIS A 3 13.25 -5.51 3.97
CA HIS A 3 12.95 -5.20 5.37
C HIS A 3 11.52 -5.61 5.78
N TYR A 4 10.59 -5.69 4.83
CA TYR A 4 9.24 -6.18 5.10
C TYR A 4 9.21 -7.71 5.06
N LYS A 5 8.59 -8.31 6.07
CA LYS A 5 8.37 -9.75 6.19
C LYS A 5 6.90 -9.99 6.51
N SER A 6 6.19 -10.60 5.57
CA SER A 6 4.77 -10.92 5.73
C SER A 6 4.59 -12.11 6.69
N ASN A 7 3.46 -12.14 7.39
CA ASN A 7 3.02 -13.29 8.20
C ASN A 7 1.68 -13.82 7.68
N VAL A 8 1.67 -14.24 6.40
CA VAL A 8 0.45 -14.73 5.74
C VAL A 8 -0.17 -15.91 6.48
N ARG A 9 0.66 -16.77 7.08
CA ARG A 9 0.18 -17.93 7.87
C ARG A 9 -0.75 -17.52 8.99
N ASP A 10 -0.41 -16.48 9.74
CA ASP A 10 -1.22 -16.00 10.87
C ASP A 10 -2.48 -15.30 10.39
N THR A 11 -2.40 -14.54 9.29
CA THR A 11 -3.57 -13.96 8.64
C THR A 11 -4.56 -15.04 8.18
N GLU A 12 -4.05 -16.09 7.53
CA GLU A 12 -4.87 -17.24 7.11
C GLU A 12 -5.50 -17.95 8.32
N PHE A 13 -4.73 -18.18 9.39
CA PHE A 13 -5.25 -18.75 10.65
C PHE A 13 -6.37 -17.89 11.25
N MET A 14 -6.15 -16.58 11.35
CA MET A 14 -7.14 -15.66 11.89
C MET A 14 -8.42 -15.64 11.05
N LEU A 15 -8.31 -15.64 9.72
CA LEU A 15 -9.47 -15.56 8.84
C LEU A 15 -10.25 -16.89 8.80
N PHE A 16 -9.56 -18.02 8.64
CA PHE A 16 -10.23 -19.28 8.33
C PHE A 16 -10.46 -20.16 9.56
N ASP A 17 -9.54 -20.18 10.52
CA ASP A 17 -9.65 -21.05 11.68
C ASP A 17 -10.34 -20.36 12.86
N VAL A 18 -10.05 -19.07 13.09
CA VAL A 18 -10.64 -18.31 14.21
C VAL A 18 -11.96 -17.66 13.81
N LEU A 19 -11.96 -16.90 12.72
CA LEU A 19 -13.14 -16.16 12.27
C LEU A 19 -14.04 -16.97 11.34
N GLU A 20 -13.63 -18.17 10.91
CA GLU A 20 -14.41 -19.06 10.06
C GLU A 20 -14.92 -18.39 8.76
N ARG A 21 -14.12 -17.50 8.15
CA ARG A 21 -14.52 -16.76 6.94
C ARG A 21 -14.76 -17.67 5.73
N GLY A 22 -14.17 -18.86 5.71
CA GLY A 22 -14.46 -19.88 4.69
C GLY A 22 -15.95 -20.23 4.58
N LYS A 23 -16.72 -20.10 5.67
CA LYS A 23 -18.17 -20.41 5.68
C LYS A 23 -19.04 -19.39 4.96
N ILE A 24 -18.54 -18.17 4.73
CA ILE A 24 -19.29 -17.09 4.06
C ILE A 24 -18.85 -16.86 2.60
N LEU A 25 -17.68 -17.37 2.24
CA LEU A 25 -17.16 -17.33 0.87
C LEU A 25 -17.99 -18.28 -0.02
N GLY A 26 -18.26 -17.87 -1.26
CA GLY A 26 -19.18 -18.57 -2.17
C GLY A 26 -20.68 -18.37 -1.85
N SER A 27 -21.00 -17.47 -0.92
CA SER A 27 -22.38 -17.08 -0.56
C SER A 27 -22.58 -15.58 -0.73
N ALA A 28 -23.80 -15.12 -1.04
CA ALA A 28 -24.10 -13.69 -1.14
C ALA A 28 -23.61 -12.90 0.10
N PRO A 29 -22.86 -11.79 -0.05
CA PRO A 29 -22.53 -11.06 -1.29
C PRO A 29 -21.20 -11.46 -1.98
N PHE A 30 -20.55 -12.54 -1.56
CA PHE A 30 -19.23 -13.00 -2.00
C PHE A 30 -19.30 -14.26 -2.87
N GLU A 31 -20.27 -14.32 -3.78
CA GLU A 31 -20.59 -15.49 -4.59
C GLU A 31 -19.42 -15.91 -5.50
N ASP A 32 -18.65 -14.94 -5.98
CA ASP A 32 -17.52 -15.15 -6.89
C ASP A 32 -16.17 -15.40 -6.19
N LEU A 33 -16.15 -15.48 -4.86
CA LEU A 33 -14.92 -15.63 -4.08
C LEU A 33 -14.98 -16.86 -3.19
N ASP A 34 -14.09 -17.82 -3.43
CA ASP A 34 -13.87 -18.99 -2.57
C ASP A 34 -12.62 -18.83 -1.68
N GLU A 35 -12.46 -19.77 -0.75
CA GLU A 35 -11.34 -19.77 0.20
C GLU A 35 -9.97 -19.97 -0.47
N GLU A 36 -9.88 -20.81 -1.50
CA GLU A 36 -8.64 -21.07 -2.23
C GLU A 36 -8.15 -19.79 -2.92
N THR A 37 -9.05 -19.12 -3.62
CA THR A 37 -8.82 -17.83 -4.29
C THR A 37 -8.41 -16.76 -3.29
N ALA A 38 -9.05 -16.70 -2.12
CA ALA A 38 -8.69 -15.75 -1.06
C ALA A 38 -7.27 -16.01 -0.51
N ARG A 39 -6.88 -17.27 -0.29
CA ARG A 39 -5.52 -17.64 0.15
C ARG A 39 -4.48 -17.28 -0.91
N ASP A 40 -4.77 -17.53 -2.18
CA ASP A 40 -3.87 -17.17 -3.27
C ASP A 40 -3.72 -15.64 -3.42
N ALA A 41 -4.81 -14.88 -3.25
CA ALA A 41 -4.75 -13.43 -3.22
C ALA A 41 -3.82 -12.92 -2.10
N LEU A 42 -3.90 -13.50 -0.89
CA LEU A 42 -3.01 -13.15 0.22
C LEU A 42 -1.53 -13.42 -0.11
N ARG A 43 -1.22 -14.55 -0.76
CA ARG A 43 0.15 -14.90 -1.18
C ARG A 43 0.69 -13.96 -2.25
N GLN A 44 -0.15 -13.58 -3.22
CA GLN A 44 0.24 -12.63 -4.27
C GLN A 44 0.51 -11.24 -3.69
N ILE A 45 -0.35 -10.76 -2.79
CA ILE A 45 -0.14 -9.48 -2.10
C ILE A 45 1.13 -9.51 -1.27
N ALA A 46 1.41 -10.61 -0.56
CA ALA A 46 2.66 -10.76 0.18
C ALA A 46 3.89 -10.68 -0.73
N THR A 47 3.85 -11.31 -1.90
CA THR A 47 4.93 -11.24 -2.89
C THR A 47 5.14 -9.81 -3.39
N LEU A 48 4.06 -9.07 -3.67
CA LEU A 48 4.14 -7.67 -4.08
C LEU A 48 4.66 -6.78 -2.94
N ALA A 49 4.21 -7.02 -1.72
CA ALA A 49 4.58 -6.26 -0.53
C ALA A 49 6.07 -6.45 -0.19
N GLU A 50 6.57 -7.69 -0.22
CA GLU A 50 7.98 -8.01 0.07
C GLU A 50 8.94 -7.67 -1.07
N GLY A 51 8.44 -7.60 -2.31
CA GLY A 51 9.22 -7.29 -3.49
C GLY A 51 9.19 -5.81 -3.86
N PRO A 52 8.46 -5.41 -4.91
CA PRO A 52 8.51 -4.06 -5.46
C PRO A 52 8.12 -2.98 -4.45
N ILE A 53 7.07 -3.20 -3.66
CA ILE A 53 6.56 -2.18 -2.72
C ILE A 53 7.62 -1.90 -1.65
N ALA A 54 8.13 -2.94 -0.98
CA ALA A 54 9.21 -2.78 -0.01
C ALA A 54 10.45 -2.13 -0.64
N ALA A 55 10.83 -2.46 -1.87
CA ALA A 55 12.04 -1.90 -2.48
C ALA A 55 12.09 -0.36 -2.47
N SER A 56 10.93 0.30 -2.62
CA SER A 56 10.82 1.77 -2.63
C SER A 56 10.89 2.45 -1.25
N PHE A 57 10.77 1.71 -0.15
CA PHE A 57 10.60 2.28 1.20
C PHE A 57 11.79 3.14 1.65
N ALA A 58 13.01 2.59 1.59
CA ALA A 58 14.20 3.33 2.01
C ALA A 58 14.49 4.50 1.06
N GLU A 59 14.23 4.33 -0.24
CA GLU A 59 14.44 5.38 -1.23
C GLU A 59 13.51 6.57 -1.01
N ALA A 60 12.22 6.31 -0.72
CA ALA A 60 11.23 7.34 -0.44
C ALA A 60 11.50 8.10 0.89
N ASP A 61 12.06 7.42 1.90
CA ASP A 61 12.46 8.06 3.16
C ASP A 61 13.69 8.96 2.97
N ARG A 62 14.70 8.49 2.23
CA ARG A 62 15.96 9.23 2.03
C ARG A 62 15.86 10.34 1.00
N ASN A 63 14.89 10.27 0.11
CA ASN A 63 14.64 11.27 -0.90
C ASN A 63 13.16 11.71 -0.76
N PRO A 64 12.89 12.73 0.06
CA PRO A 64 11.52 13.15 0.31
C PRO A 64 10.90 13.84 -0.91
N PRO A 65 9.56 13.88 -1.01
CA PRO A 65 8.87 14.62 -2.07
C PRO A 65 9.22 16.11 -2.07
N VAL A 66 9.39 16.69 -3.26
CA VAL A 66 9.69 18.12 -3.44
C VAL A 66 8.47 18.84 -4.02
N PHE A 67 8.02 19.89 -3.33
CA PHE A 67 6.90 20.72 -3.75
C PHE A 67 7.37 21.89 -4.61
N ASP A 68 6.69 22.11 -5.74
CA ASP A 68 6.86 23.29 -6.58
C ASP A 68 5.71 24.30 -6.31
N PRO A 69 6.00 25.45 -5.67
CA PRO A 69 4.98 26.45 -5.35
C PRO A 69 4.44 27.20 -6.57
N ALA A 70 5.13 27.20 -7.70
CA ALA A 70 4.68 27.90 -8.91
C ALA A 70 3.59 27.11 -9.64
N THR A 71 3.72 25.78 -9.68
CA THR A 71 2.75 24.88 -10.34
C THR A 71 1.77 24.24 -9.35
N GLY A 72 2.06 24.30 -8.05
CA GLY A 72 1.30 23.58 -7.03
C GLY A 72 1.50 22.05 -7.10
N SER A 73 2.55 21.58 -7.77
CA SER A 73 2.80 20.15 -7.98
C SER A 73 3.79 19.58 -6.96
N VAL A 74 3.70 18.27 -6.72
CA VAL A 74 4.63 17.53 -5.87
C VAL A 74 5.32 16.48 -6.73
N SER A 75 6.64 16.53 -6.75
CA SER A 75 7.48 15.50 -7.35
C SER A 75 7.85 14.46 -6.30
N THR A 76 7.75 13.18 -6.68
CA THR A 76 8.21 12.04 -5.88
C THR A 76 9.20 11.25 -6.73
N ILE A 77 10.07 10.48 -6.10
CA ILE A 77 10.92 9.55 -6.84
C ILE A 77 10.03 8.48 -7.44
N VAL A 78 10.18 8.30 -8.74
CA VAL A 78 9.53 7.23 -9.47
C VAL A 78 10.32 5.97 -9.16
N ALA A 79 9.81 5.15 -8.24
CA ALA A 79 10.30 3.79 -8.10
C ALA A 79 10.22 3.09 -9.48
N PRO A 80 11.20 2.26 -9.87
CA PRO A 80 11.33 1.73 -11.23
C PRO A 80 10.14 0.90 -11.76
N HIS A 81 9.13 0.65 -10.92
CA HIS A 81 7.95 -0.15 -11.20
C HIS A 81 6.62 0.63 -11.09
N GLY A 82 6.64 1.98 -11.03
CA GLY A 82 5.44 2.82 -11.14
C GLY A 82 4.46 2.77 -9.95
N LEU A 83 4.66 1.89 -8.98
CA LEU A 83 3.90 1.82 -7.72
C LEU A 83 4.55 2.73 -6.66
N SER A 84 4.68 4.02 -6.98
CA SER A 84 5.11 5.01 -6.00
C SER A 84 3.90 5.54 -5.22
N MET A 85 4.12 5.95 -3.98
CA MET A 85 3.17 6.52 -3.00
C MET A 85 2.55 7.88 -3.44
N SER A 86 2.45 8.14 -4.75
CA SER A 86 2.00 9.40 -5.36
C SER A 86 0.54 9.74 -5.04
N SER A 87 -0.28 8.72 -4.77
CA SER A 87 -1.66 8.87 -4.28
C SER A 87 -1.73 9.58 -2.91
N TRP A 88 -0.78 9.31 -2.00
CA TRP A 88 -0.77 9.90 -0.65
C TRP A 88 -0.24 11.35 -0.64
N ALA A 89 0.78 11.66 -1.45
CA ALA A 89 1.37 13.00 -1.52
C ALA A 89 0.35 14.08 -1.96
N SER A 90 -0.57 13.72 -2.85
CA SER A 90 -1.64 14.63 -3.31
C SER A 90 -2.64 15.01 -2.21
N CYS A 91 -2.86 14.13 -1.23
CA CYS A 91 -3.78 14.36 -0.11
C CYS A 91 -3.18 15.27 0.97
N CYS A 92 -1.86 15.22 1.17
CA CYS A 92 -1.18 16.07 2.15
C CYS A 92 -1.10 17.54 1.69
N CYS A 93 -0.98 17.79 0.38
CA CYS A 93 -0.89 19.13 -0.19
C CYS A 93 -2.24 19.87 -0.25
N SER A 94 -3.36 19.14 -0.37
CA SER A 94 -4.70 19.73 -0.41
C SER A 94 -5.24 20.16 0.97
N THR A 95 -4.61 19.71 2.06
CA THR A 95 -5.14 19.89 3.43
C THR A 95 -4.47 21.04 4.21
N VAL A 96 -3.38 21.65 3.72
CA VAL A 96 -2.68 22.75 4.43
C VAL A 96 -2.57 24.03 3.58
N PRO A 97 -3.61 24.87 3.50
CA PRO A 97 -3.58 26.08 2.68
C PRO A 97 -2.75 27.25 3.27
N ARG A 98 -2.29 27.17 4.53
CA ARG A 98 -1.84 28.38 5.27
C ARG A 98 -0.41 28.42 5.79
N ARG A 99 0.40 27.35 5.70
CA ARG A 99 1.76 27.35 6.30
C ARG A 99 2.93 27.66 5.35
N CYS A 100 2.70 27.82 4.05
CA CYS A 100 3.78 28.11 3.09
C CYS A 100 4.14 29.61 2.94
N ARG A 101 3.46 30.55 3.61
CA ARG A 101 3.72 31.99 3.42
C ARG A 101 4.75 32.59 4.40
N THR A 102 5.46 31.79 5.20
CA THR A 102 6.33 32.33 6.28
C THR A 102 7.74 31.75 6.32
N LEU A 103 8.26 31.25 5.21
CA LEU A 103 9.70 31.06 5.05
C LEU A 103 10.08 31.69 3.71
N ALA A 104 10.42 32.97 3.81
CA ALA A 104 11.20 33.69 2.81
C ALA A 104 12.62 33.12 2.74
#